data_AF-A0A7V2SJB7-F1
#
_entry.id   AF-A0A7V2SJB7-F1
#
_cell.length_a   1.000
_cell.length_b   1.000
_cell.length_c   1.000
_cell.angle_alpha   90.00
_cell.angle_beta   90.00
_cell.angle_gamma   90.00
#
_symmetry.space_group_name_H-M   'P 1'
#
loop_
_entity.id
_entity.type
_entity.pdbx_description
1 polymer ?
#
loop_
_entity_poly.entity_id
_entity_poly.type
_entity_poly.pdbx_seq_one_letter_code
_entity_poly.pdbx_strand_id
1 'polypeptide(L)'
;MRREHARLKDEFAFIARINLGGETLDMQSRERILRIAGQTWLRHFDDRLGLSEAELRRMEGVERPELPVTEPLLADRPEHRIPREGFDMEAYHREGFTMPVPELLYDRGELYNLTVERGTLTPEERFKINEHAILTLRMLERLPLPENMRRIPEYAGTHHEQLNGRGYPRSLKAEQLSIPDRVMAIADIFEALTATDRPYKEGKRLSAALEIMARMAAERHIDPEVFALFVHSGVYRRYAEEVLQPNQVDTVDEEELLRTVPA
;
A
#
# COMPACT_ATOMS: atom_id res chain seq x y z
N MET A 1 23.55 25.23 -23.64
CA MET A 1 24.04 24.78 -22.32
C MET A 1 23.18 25.27 -21.14
N ARG A 2 23.09 26.58 -20.82
CA ARG A 2 22.31 27.04 -19.63
C ARG A 2 20.81 26.69 -19.65
N ARG A 3 20.16 26.84 -20.81
CA ARG A 3 18.74 26.46 -20.98
C ARG A 3 18.52 24.95 -20.81
N GLU A 4 19.45 24.15 -21.31
CA GLU A 4 19.39 22.69 -21.23
C GLU A 4 19.56 22.18 -19.80
N HIS A 5 20.53 22.73 -19.06
CA HIS A 5 20.69 22.40 -17.64
C HIS A 5 19.47 22.79 -16.81
N ALA A 6 18.82 23.93 -17.12
CA ALA A 6 17.59 24.33 -16.45
C ALA A 6 16.44 23.34 -16.73
N ARG A 7 16.29 22.89 -17.98
CA ARG A 7 15.33 21.87 -18.39
C ARG A 7 15.52 20.57 -17.62
N LEU A 8 16.74 20.02 -17.60
CA LEU A 8 17.05 18.76 -16.92
C LEU A 8 16.80 18.84 -15.40
N LYS A 9 17.09 19.99 -14.76
CA LYS A 9 16.78 20.20 -13.35
C LYS A 9 15.27 20.21 -13.07
N ASP A 10 14.49 20.84 -13.94
CA ASP A 10 13.04 20.84 -13.83
C ASP A 10 12.44 19.45 -14.05
N GLU A 11 12.95 18.71 -15.03
CA GLU A 11 12.52 17.33 -15.30
C GLU A 11 12.87 16.38 -14.16
N PHE A 12 14.08 16.48 -13.60
CA PHE A 12 14.45 15.72 -12.42
C PHE A 12 13.56 16.06 -11.21
N ALA A 13 13.34 17.35 -10.93
CA ALA A 13 12.50 17.78 -9.83
C ALA A 13 11.04 17.30 -10.01
N PHE A 14 10.57 17.26 -11.25
CA PHE A 14 9.27 16.69 -11.59
C PHE A 14 9.21 15.18 -11.28
N ILE A 15 10.14 14.37 -11.81
CA ILE A 15 10.18 12.92 -11.54
C ILE A 15 10.34 12.63 -10.05
N ALA A 16 11.18 13.39 -9.34
CA ALA A 16 11.37 13.24 -7.90
C ALA A 16 10.07 13.46 -7.11
N ARG A 17 9.23 14.42 -7.51
CA ARG A 17 7.91 14.62 -6.89
C ARG A 17 6.95 13.47 -7.18
N ILE A 18 6.94 12.95 -8.42
CA ILE A 18 6.12 11.79 -8.77
C ILE A 18 6.49 10.60 -7.89
N ASN A 19 7.79 10.36 -7.69
CA ASN A 19 8.30 9.21 -6.92
C ASN A 19 7.90 9.24 -5.43
N LEU A 20 7.63 10.40 -4.85
CA LEU A 20 7.17 10.48 -3.46
C LEU A 20 5.76 9.88 -3.27
N GLY A 21 4.94 9.89 -4.33
CA GLY A 21 3.54 9.47 -4.30
C GLY A 21 2.68 10.41 -3.44
N GLY A 22 1.53 10.82 -3.96
CA GLY A 22 0.63 11.68 -3.20
C GLY A 22 -0.76 11.73 -3.79
N GLU A 23 -0.86 12.26 -5.01
CA GLU A 23 -2.14 12.42 -5.72
C GLU A 23 -2.31 11.35 -6.81
N THR A 24 -3.50 11.34 -7.42
CA THR A 24 -3.72 10.49 -8.59
C THR A 24 -2.86 11.00 -9.74
N LEU A 25 -2.10 10.11 -10.39
CA LEU A 25 -1.30 10.46 -11.56
C LEU A 25 -2.23 10.83 -12.72
N ASP A 26 -2.25 12.10 -13.08
CA ASP A 26 -3.03 12.60 -14.20
C ASP A 26 -2.38 12.26 -15.56
N MET A 27 -3.17 12.35 -16.63
CA MET A 27 -2.72 12.04 -17.99
C MET A 27 -1.58 12.94 -18.48
N GLN A 28 -1.58 14.23 -18.12
CA GLN A 28 -0.53 15.17 -18.55
C GLN A 28 0.81 14.82 -17.89
N SER A 29 0.77 14.46 -16.61
CA SER A 29 1.92 13.98 -15.85
C SER A 29 2.44 12.67 -16.43
N ARG A 30 1.56 11.71 -16.76
CA ARG A 30 1.93 10.45 -17.42
C ARG A 30 2.63 10.68 -18.76
N GLU A 31 2.07 11.51 -19.63
CA GLU A 31 2.70 11.85 -20.90
C GLU A 31 4.04 12.55 -20.72
N ARG A 32 4.17 13.41 -19.70
CA ARG A 32 5.43 14.07 -19.37
C ARG A 32 6.50 13.06 -18.93
N ILE A 33 6.15 12.06 -18.11
CA ILE A 33 7.05 10.97 -17.72
C ILE A 33 7.55 10.24 -18.96
N LEU A 34 6.65 9.83 -19.87
CA LEU A 34 7.02 9.11 -21.09
C LEU A 34 7.95 9.93 -22.00
N ARG A 35 7.72 11.24 -22.13
CA ARG A 35 8.63 12.13 -22.87
C ARG A 35 10.01 12.23 -22.22
N ILE A 36 10.08 12.30 -20.89
CA ILE A 36 11.35 12.35 -20.16
C ILE A 36 12.10 11.02 -20.31
N ALA A 37 11.41 9.90 -20.14
CA ALA A 37 11.97 8.56 -20.26
C ALA A 37 12.56 8.28 -21.65
N GLY A 38 11.90 8.75 -22.71
CA GLY A 38 12.36 8.59 -24.09
C GLY A 38 13.57 9.45 -24.47
N GLN A 39 14.03 10.36 -23.60
CA GLN A 39 15.33 11.01 -23.80
C GLN A 39 16.41 9.93 -23.81
N THR A 40 17.44 10.08 -24.64
CA THR A 40 18.50 9.07 -24.73
C THR A 40 19.81 9.57 -24.17
N TRP A 41 20.63 8.64 -23.71
CA TRP A 41 21.99 8.90 -23.27
C TRP A 41 22.94 7.82 -23.81
N LEU A 42 24.22 8.16 -23.89
CA LEU A 42 25.27 7.27 -24.36
C LEU A 42 25.93 6.58 -23.17
N ARG A 43 25.64 5.30 -22.97
CA ARG A 43 26.23 4.50 -21.91
C ARG A 43 27.57 3.92 -22.35
N HIS A 44 28.61 4.23 -21.57
CA HIS A 44 29.97 3.70 -21.75
C HIS A 44 30.30 2.56 -20.79
N PHE A 45 29.49 2.38 -19.75
CA PHE A 45 29.74 1.41 -18.69
C PHE A 45 28.89 0.17 -18.89
N ASP A 46 29.51 -0.98 -18.63
CA ASP A 46 28.82 -2.26 -18.58
C ASP A 46 27.88 -2.28 -17.37
N ASP A 47 26.60 -2.49 -17.64
CA ASP A 47 25.52 -2.55 -16.65
C ASP A 47 25.46 -3.88 -15.91
N ARG A 48 26.35 -4.83 -16.21
CA ARG A 48 26.48 -6.13 -15.55
C ARG A 48 27.61 -6.20 -14.53
N LEU A 49 28.57 -5.25 -14.57
CA LEU A 49 29.70 -5.26 -13.65
C LEU A 49 29.27 -4.87 -12.24
N GLY A 50 29.59 -5.72 -11.26
CA GLY A 50 29.27 -5.49 -9.84
C GLY A 50 27.89 -5.98 -9.41
N LEU A 51 27.10 -6.57 -10.32
CA LEU A 51 25.83 -7.21 -9.99
C LEU A 51 26.04 -8.48 -9.16
N SER A 52 25.09 -8.76 -8.27
CA SER A 52 25.03 -10.03 -7.52
C SER A 52 24.74 -11.22 -8.44
N GLU A 53 25.01 -12.44 -8.00
CA GLU A 53 24.68 -13.66 -8.76
C GLU A 53 23.19 -13.76 -9.10
N ALA A 54 22.32 -13.31 -8.19
CA ALA A 54 20.87 -13.29 -8.43
C ALA A 54 20.48 -12.28 -9.52
N GLU A 55 21.17 -11.15 -9.62
CA GLU A 55 20.97 -10.17 -10.69
C GLU A 55 21.52 -10.65 -12.03
N LEU A 56 22.73 -11.22 -12.04
CA LEU A 56 23.33 -11.78 -13.25
C LEU A 56 22.48 -12.90 -13.86
N ARG A 57 21.89 -13.76 -13.03
CA ARG A 57 20.93 -14.79 -13.48
C ARG A 57 19.72 -14.20 -14.18
N ARG A 58 19.21 -13.04 -13.75
CA ARG A 58 18.09 -12.36 -14.42
C ARG A 58 18.47 -11.77 -15.79
N MET A 59 19.76 -11.57 -16.04
CA MET A 59 20.28 -11.10 -17.32
C MET A 59 20.67 -12.26 -18.26
N GLU A 60 20.46 -13.51 -17.86
CA GLU A 60 20.65 -14.68 -18.74
C GLU A 60 19.67 -14.59 -19.91
N GLY A 61 20.19 -14.71 -21.13
CA GLY A 61 19.38 -14.56 -22.35
C GLY A 61 19.07 -13.12 -22.76
N VAL A 62 19.41 -12.11 -21.94
CA VAL A 62 19.32 -10.70 -22.33
C VAL A 62 20.53 -10.36 -23.21
N GLU A 63 20.29 -9.67 -24.33
CA GLU A 63 21.34 -9.23 -25.24
C GLU A 63 22.35 -8.33 -24.54
N ARG A 64 23.64 -8.48 -24.88
CA ARG A 64 24.71 -7.62 -24.39
C ARG A 64 25.16 -6.73 -25.54
N PRO A 65 24.67 -5.48 -25.63
CA PRO A 65 25.06 -4.58 -26.71
C PRO A 65 26.54 -4.23 -26.62
N GLU A 66 27.16 -3.94 -27.77
CA GLU A 66 28.51 -3.39 -27.81
C GLU A 66 28.52 -1.97 -27.24
N LEU A 67 29.54 -1.66 -26.44
CA LEU A 67 29.70 -0.34 -25.83
C LEU A 67 30.57 0.57 -26.71
N PRO A 68 30.26 1.88 -26.80
CA PRO A 68 29.15 2.56 -26.13
C PRO A 68 27.80 2.35 -26.84
N VAL A 69 26.71 2.33 -26.07
CA VAL A 69 25.35 2.13 -26.58
C VAL A 69 24.45 3.32 -26.24
N THR A 70 23.60 3.72 -27.18
CA THR A 70 22.56 4.73 -26.94
C THR A 70 21.30 4.04 -26.42
N GLU A 71 20.82 4.44 -25.26
CA GLU A 71 19.62 3.86 -24.64
C GLU A 71 18.70 4.96 -24.06
N PRO A 72 17.40 4.69 -23.90
CA PRO A 72 16.49 5.59 -23.20
C PRO A 72 16.95 5.85 -21.76
N LEU A 73 16.58 7.01 -21.23
CA LEU A 73 16.92 7.46 -19.89
C LEU A 73 16.23 6.60 -18.82
N LEU A 74 14.99 6.19 -19.10
CA LEU A 74 14.23 5.27 -18.25
C LEU A 74 13.56 4.22 -19.15
N ALA A 75 13.58 2.95 -18.74
CA ALA A 75 12.97 1.86 -19.48
C ALA A 75 12.48 0.71 -18.60
N ASP A 76 11.39 0.08 -19.05
CA ASP A 76 11.00 -1.23 -18.54
C ASP A 76 11.76 -2.29 -19.34
N ARG A 77 12.64 -3.03 -18.68
CA ARG A 77 13.49 -4.05 -19.30
C ARG A 77 13.05 -5.46 -18.89
N PRO A 78 13.29 -6.50 -19.72
CA PRO A 78 12.93 -7.87 -19.37
C PRO A 78 13.49 -8.33 -18.01
N GLU A 79 14.73 -7.98 -17.70
CA GLU A 79 15.43 -8.32 -16.44
C GLU A 79 14.83 -7.65 -15.19
N HIS A 80 13.96 -6.65 -15.36
CA HIS A 80 13.23 -6.02 -14.26
C HIS A 80 12.07 -6.90 -13.77
N ARG A 81 11.58 -7.83 -14.59
CA ARG A 81 10.45 -8.70 -14.27
C ARG A 81 10.94 -9.93 -13.53
N ILE A 82 10.51 -10.09 -12.28
CA ILE A 82 10.89 -11.21 -11.42
C ILE A 82 9.70 -12.18 -11.36
N PRO A 83 9.81 -13.39 -11.92
CA PRO A 83 8.70 -14.34 -11.97
C PRO A 83 8.33 -14.85 -10.58
N ARG A 84 7.05 -15.20 -10.40
CA ARG A 84 6.57 -15.87 -9.20
C ARG A 84 6.77 -17.38 -9.34
N GLU A 85 7.67 -17.92 -8.54
CA GLU A 85 7.99 -19.35 -8.53
C GLU A 85 7.34 -20.06 -7.33
N GLY A 86 6.89 -21.30 -7.55
CA GLY A 86 6.43 -22.18 -6.47
C GLY A 86 5.13 -21.77 -5.77
N PHE A 87 4.30 -20.92 -6.38
CA PHE A 87 3.04 -20.49 -5.78
C PHE A 87 1.93 -21.54 -6.01
N ASP A 88 1.42 -22.10 -4.91
CA ASP A 88 0.32 -23.07 -4.95
C ASP A 88 -1.04 -22.36 -4.95
N MET A 89 -1.57 -22.10 -6.16
CA MET A 89 -2.89 -21.48 -6.35
C MET A 89 -4.04 -22.35 -5.83
N GLU A 90 -3.90 -23.68 -5.85
CA GLU A 90 -4.95 -24.58 -5.38
C GLU A 90 -5.07 -24.55 -3.85
N ALA A 91 -3.94 -24.61 -3.14
CA ALA A 91 -3.90 -24.42 -1.70
C ALA A 91 -4.43 -23.04 -1.31
N TYR A 92 -4.00 -21.99 -2.03
CA TYR A 92 -4.45 -20.62 -1.81
C TYR A 92 -5.98 -20.48 -1.84
N HIS A 93 -6.64 -21.02 -2.86
CA HIS A 93 -8.12 -21.00 -2.94
C HIS A 93 -8.80 -21.92 -1.92
N ARG A 94 -8.20 -23.09 -1.62
CA ARG A 94 -8.73 -24.02 -0.61
C ARG A 94 -8.71 -23.43 0.80
N GLU A 95 -7.77 -22.53 1.10
CA GLU A 95 -7.71 -21.76 2.35
C GLU A 95 -8.69 -20.56 2.36
N GLY A 96 -9.42 -20.34 1.26
CA GLY A 96 -10.46 -19.32 1.12
C GLY A 96 -9.95 -17.93 0.77
N PHE A 97 -8.68 -17.77 0.37
CA PHE A 97 -8.13 -16.47 -0.03
C PHE A 97 -8.59 -16.06 -1.43
N THR A 98 -8.89 -14.77 -1.58
CA THR A 98 -9.53 -14.22 -2.79
C THR A 98 -8.75 -13.07 -3.41
N MET A 99 -7.70 -12.57 -2.75
CA MET A 99 -6.92 -11.47 -3.32
C MET A 99 -6.34 -11.90 -4.68
N PRO A 100 -6.37 -11.01 -5.70
CA PRO A 100 -5.76 -11.29 -6.98
C PRO A 100 -4.25 -11.48 -6.81
N VAL A 101 -3.74 -12.63 -7.23
CA VAL A 101 -2.31 -12.95 -7.19
C VAL A 101 -1.67 -12.45 -8.49
N PRO A 102 -0.73 -11.49 -8.43
CA PRO A 102 -0.03 -11.02 -9.63
C PRO A 102 0.83 -12.11 -10.24
N GLU A 103 0.95 -12.10 -11.57
CA GLU A 103 1.79 -13.04 -12.34
C GLU A 103 3.26 -12.97 -11.91
N LEU A 104 3.76 -11.75 -11.72
CA LEU A 104 5.12 -11.50 -11.25
C LEU A 104 5.18 -11.50 -9.72
N LEU A 105 6.36 -11.84 -9.20
CA LEU A 105 6.68 -11.64 -7.80
C LEU A 105 6.99 -10.16 -7.55
N TYR A 106 7.76 -9.54 -8.46
CA TYR A 106 8.05 -8.11 -8.51
C TYR A 106 8.22 -7.68 -9.97
N ASP A 107 7.76 -6.48 -10.29
CA ASP A 107 8.18 -5.78 -11.51
C ASP A 107 8.97 -4.53 -11.11
N ARG A 108 10.25 -4.50 -11.48
CA ARG A 108 11.16 -3.38 -11.19
C ARG A 108 11.24 -2.37 -12.34
N GLY A 109 10.31 -2.43 -13.28
CA GLY A 109 10.21 -1.51 -14.40
C GLY A 109 10.19 -0.06 -13.95
N GLU A 110 11.09 0.77 -14.49
CA GLU A 110 11.20 2.17 -14.07
C GLU A 110 9.95 2.97 -14.46
N LEU A 111 9.47 2.77 -15.68
CA LEU A 111 8.26 3.44 -16.17
C LEU A 111 7.02 2.86 -15.52
N TYR A 112 6.96 1.53 -15.36
CA TYR A 112 5.89 0.85 -14.65
C TYR A 112 5.70 1.43 -13.24
N ASN A 113 6.78 1.52 -12.47
CA ASN A 113 6.76 2.02 -11.10
C ASN A 113 6.44 3.53 -11.02
N LEU A 114 6.96 4.33 -11.95
CA LEU A 114 6.68 5.77 -11.98
C LEU A 114 5.26 6.12 -12.47
N THR A 115 4.58 5.18 -13.12
CA THR A 115 3.24 5.42 -13.71
C THR A 115 2.09 4.76 -12.95
N VAL A 116 2.34 4.32 -11.71
CA VAL A 116 1.29 3.87 -10.79
C VAL A 116 0.25 4.98 -10.58
N GLU A 117 -1.03 4.66 -10.77
CA GLU A 117 -2.09 5.68 -10.79
C GLU A 117 -2.31 6.34 -9.43
N ARG A 118 -2.14 5.60 -8.32
CA ARG A 118 -2.37 6.10 -6.96
C ARG A 118 -1.39 5.50 -5.96
N GLY A 119 -0.76 6.38 -5.18
CA GLY A 119 0.27 5.99 -4.22
C GLY A 119 1.56 5.59 -4.94
N THR A 120 2.32 4.67 -4.34
CA THR A 120 3.63 4.24 -4.85
C THR A 120 3.75 2.73 -5.06
N LEU A 121 2.70 1.97 -4.72
CA LEU A 121 2.75 0.52 -4.72
C LEU A 121 2.12 -0.04 -6.00
N THR A 122 2.91 -0.80 -6.72
CA THR A 122 2.47 -1.70 -7.78
C THR A 122 1.52 -2.79 -7.25
N PRO A 123 0.74 -3.45 -8.12
CA PRO A 123 0.00 -4.67 -7.78
C PRO A 123 0.85 -5.73 -7.08
N GLU A 124 2.08 -5.97 -7.55
CA GLU A 124 3.03 -6.93 -6.98
C GLU A 124 3.41 -6.58 -5.54
N GLU A 125 3.82 -5.33 -5.31
CA GLU A 125 4.20 -4.85 -3.98
C GLU A 125 3.00 -4.79 -3.03
N ARG A 126 1.83 -4.39 -3.54
CA ARG A 126 0.59 -4.37 -2.77
C ARG A 126 0.18 -5.77 -2.34
N PHE A 127 0.25 -6.75 -3.25
CA PHE A 127 0.02 -8.14 -2.89
C PHE A 127 1.02 -8.59 -1.82
N LYS A 128 2.30 -8.25 -1.98
CA LYS A 128 3.34 -8.65 -1.04
C LYS A 128 3.13 -8.08 0.36
N ILE A 129 2.70 -6.81 0.47
CA ILE A 129 2.36 -6.19 1.75
C ILE A 129 1.13 -6.87 2.35
N ASN A 130 0.06 -7.04 1.57
CA ASN A 130 -1.19 -7.64 2.04
C ASN A 130 -1.03 -9.13 2.43
N GLU A 131 -0.01 -9.82 1.91
CA GLU A 131 0.34 -11.20 2.26
C GLU A 131 0.57 -11.38 3.77
N HIS A 132 0.89 -10.31 4.53
CA HIS A 132 1.02 -10.41 5.99
C HIS A 132 -0.25 -10.97 6.65
N ALA A 133 -1.45 -10.62 6.18
CA ALA A 133 -2.71 -11.12 6.73
C ALA A 133 -2.86 -12.64 6.49
N ILE A 134 -2.46 -13.09 5.31
CA ILE A 134 -2.43 -14.51 4.91
C ILE A 134 -1.44 -15.29 5.78
N LEU A 135 -0.23 -14.76 5.95
CA LEU A 135 0.80 -15.36 6.77
C LEU A 135 0.37 -15.44 8.24
N THR A 136 -0.26 -14.39 8.76
CA THR A 136 -0.84 -14.37 10.11
C THR A 136 -1.85 -15.49 10.30
N LEU A 137 -2.81 -15.66 9.39
CA LEU A 137 -3.78 -16.77 9.45
C LEU A 137 -3.07 -18.13 9.44
N ARG A 138 -2.19 -18.37 8.47
CA ARG A 138 -1.45 -19.63 8.32
C ARG A 138 -0.60 -19.98 9.54
N MET A 139 0.02 -18.98 10.16
CA MET A 139 0.84 -19.19 11.36
C MET A 139 -0.04 -19.47 12.57
N LEU A 140 -1.05 -18.64 12.83
CA LEU A 140 -1.86 -18.72 14.04
C LEU A 140 -2.83 -19.91 14.02
N GLU A 141 -3.38 -20.29 12.87
CA GLU A 141 -4.25 -21.48 12.73
C GLU A 141 -3.50 -22.80 13.01
N ARG A 142 -2.16 -22.79 12.95
CA ARG A 142 -1.31 -23.96 13.28
C ARG A 142 -0.90 -24.02 14.75
N LEU A 143 -1.17 -22.96 15.53
CA LEU A 143 -0.83 -22.95 16.94
C LEU A 143 -1.92 -23.68 17.76
N PRO A 144 -1.55 -24.44 18.81
CA PRO A 144 -2.50 -25.11 19.69
C PRO A 144 -3.11 -24.13 20.69
N LEU A 145 -3.89 -23.16 20.20
CA LEU A 145 -4.53 -22.15 21.04
C LEU A 145 -5.64 -22.78 21.90
N PRO A 146 -5.79 -22.35 23.18
CA PRO A 146 -6.89 -22.82 24.02
C PRO A 146 -8.25 -22.36 23.47
N GLU A 147 -9.34 -23.01 23.88
CA GLU A 147 -10.68 -22.79 23.33
C GLU A 147 -11.14 -21.31 23.42
N ASN A 148 -10.80 -20.63 24.52
CA ASN A 148 -11.12 -19.21 24.71
C ASN A 148 -10.31 -18.26 23.80
N MET A 149 -9.31 -18.77 23.09
CA MET A 149 -8.45 -18.04 22.16
C MET A 149 -8.57 -18.55 20.72
N ARG A 150 -9.49 -19.49 20.45
CA ARG A 150 -9.63 -20.14 19.14
C ARG A 150 -9.91 -19.16 18.00
N ARG A 151 -10.49 -17.99 18.28
CA ARG A 151 -10.79 -16.93 17.31
C ARG A 151 -9.67 -15.90 17.09
N ILE A 152 -8.55 -15.99 17.80
CA ILE A 152 -7.42 -15.08 17.60
C ILE A 152 -6.91 -15.07 16.14
N PRO A 153 -6.75 -16.24 15.46
CA PRO A 153 -6.31 -16.24 14.06
C PRO A 153 -7.25 -15.45 13.16
N GLU A 154 -8.56 -15.59 13.39
CA GLU A 154 -9.61 -14.84 12.67
C GLU A 154 -9.40 -13.34 12.88
N TYR A 155 -9.48 -12.83 14.11
CA TYR A 155 -9.37 -11.40 14.39
C TYR A 155 -8.07 -10.78 13.87
N ALA A 156 -6.95 -11.48 14.02
CA ALA A 156 -5.66 -11.02 13.55
C ALA A 156 -5.54 -11.07 12.01
N GLY A 157 -6.23 -11.98 11.35
CA GLY A 157 -6.19 -12.17 9.91
C GLY A 157 -7.21 -11.35 9.11
N THR A 158 -8.33 -10.98 9.72
CA THR A 158 -9.49 -10.36 9.05
C THR A 158 -9.65 -8.87 9.35
N HIS A 159 -8.77 -8.24 10.12
CA HIS A 159 -8.89 -6.81 10.48
C HIS A 159 -8.78 -5.84 9.27
N HIS A 160 -8.36 -6.34 8.10
CA HIS A 160 -8.39 -5.61 6.82
C HIS A 160 -9.60 -5.96 5.93
N GLU A 161 -10.50 -6.79 6.41
CA GLU A 161 -11.79 -7.03 5.77
C GLU A 161 -12.70 -5.79 5.91
N GLN A 162 -13.55 -5.57 4.91
CA GLN A 162 -14.39 -4.36 4.82
C GLN A 162 -15.86 -4.77 4.70
N LEU A 163 -16.78 -4.00 5.30
CA LEU A 163 -18.21 -4.35 5.25
C LEU A 163 -18.78 -4.39 3.83
N ASN A 164 -18.20 -3.63 2.91
CA ASN A 164 -18.56 -3.61 1.49
C ASN A 164 -18.02 -4.81 0.68
N GLY A 165 -17.31 -5.76 1.31
CA GLY A 165 -16.76 -6.96 0.68
C GLY A 165 -15.52 -6.73 -0.19
N ARG A 166 -14.94 -5.53 -0.17
CA ARG A 166 -13.72 -5.18 -0.93
C ARG A 166 -12.42 -5.35 -0.12
N GLY A 167 -12.55 -5.85 1.10
CA GLY A 167 -11.42 -6.14 1.98
C GLY A 167 -10.68 -7.42 1.60
N TYR A 168 -9.70 -7.75 2.43
CA TYR A 168 -8.78 -8.87 2.22
C TYR A 168 -8.43 -9.53 3.57
N PRO A 169 -7.99 -10.80 3.59
CA PRO A 169 -7.57 -11.62 2.44
C PRO A 169 -8.64 -12.53 1.81
N ARG A 170 -9.84 -12.63 2.39
CA ARG A 170 -10.94 -13.51 1.94
C ARG A 170 -12.14 -12.76 1.34
N SER A 171 -12.13 -11.42 1.37
CA SER A 171 -13.21 -10.57 0.84
C SER A 171 -14.56 -10.88 1.50
N LEU A 172 -14.55 -10.94 2.83
CA LEU A 172 -15.72 -11.25 3.64
C LEU A 172 -16.79 -10.17 3.54
N LYS A 173 -18.06 -10.57 3.52
CA LYS A 173 -19.20 -9.65 3.57
C LYS A 173 -19.50 -9.24 5.02
N ALA A 174 -20.26 -8.16 5.18
CA ALA A 174 -20.66 -7.65 6.49
C ALA A 174 -21.24 -8.72 7.43
N GLU A 175 -22.07 -9.63 6.93
CA GLU A 175 -22.73 -10.67 7.73
C GLU A 175 -21.76 -11.75 8.23
N GLN A 176 -20.57 -11.84 7.63
CA GLN A 176 -19.51 -12.78 7.99
C GLN A 176 -18.53 -12.16 9.00
N LEU A 177 -18.59 -10.84 9.22
CA LEU A 177 -17.71 -10.11 10.12
C LEU A 177 -18.38 -9.92 11.48
N SER A 178 -17.80 -10.52 12.51
CA SER A 178 -18.27 -10.43 13.89
C SER A 178 -17.97 -9.06 14.49
N ILE A 179 -18.64 -8.72 15.59
CA ILE A 179 -18.39 -7.45 16.30
C ILE A 179 -16.91 -7.24 16.65
N PRO A 180 -16.17 -8.25 17.19
CA PRO A 180 -14.72 -8.11 17.39
C PRO A 180 -13.92 -7.75 16.13
N ASP A 181 -14.25 -8.31 14.95
CA ASP A 181 -13.56 -7.98 13.69
C ASP A 181 -13.75 -6.49 13.36
N ARG A 182 -14.99 -6.01 13.51
CA ARG A 182 -15.36 -4.62 13.22
C ARG A 182 -14.72 -3.63 14.20
N VAL A 183 -14.62 -4.01 15.48
CA VAL A 183 -13.89 -3.23 16.51
C VAL A 183 -12.40 -3.18 16.20
N MET A 184 -11.81 -4.31 15.80
CA MET A 184 -10.39 -4.39 15.47
C MET A 184 -10.05 -3.53 14.25
N ALA A 185 -10.86 -3.57 13.18
CA ALA A 185 -10.65 -2.71 12.02
C ALA A 185 -10.63 -1.21 12.41
N ILE A 186 -11.57 -0.77 13.26
CA ILE A 186 -11.62 0.62 13.74
C ILE A 186 -10.38 1.00 14.54
N ALA A 187 -9.95 0.15 15.48
CA ALA A 187 -8.79 0.42 16.30
C ALA A 187 -7.48 0.42 15.48
N ASP A 188 -7.32 -0.51 14.53
CA ASP A 188 -6.17 -0.56 13.63
C ASP A 188 -6.09 0.70 12.75
N ILE A 189 -7.20 1.08 12.12
CA ILE A 189 -7.26 2.26 11.25
C ILE A 189 -6.95 3.54 12.05
N PHE A 190 -7.52 3.69 13.24
CA PHE A 190 -7.30 4.88 14.07
C PHE A 190 -5.84 5.00 14.51
N GLU A 191 -5.24 3.90 14.99
CA GLU A 191 -3.81 3.84 15.34
C GLU A 191 -2.96 4.21 14.12
N ALA A 192 -3.22 3.57 12.97
CA ALA A 192 -2.43 3.78 11.77
C ALA A 192 -2.50 5.21 11.21
N LEU A 193 -3.63 5.90 11.39
CA LEU A 193 -3.80 7.29 10.97
C LEU A 193 -3.10 8.27 11.91
N THR A 194 -2.99 7.94 13.20
CA THR A 194 -2.48 8.84 14.25
C THR A 194 -1.01 8.55 14.62
N ALA A 195 -0.46 7.40 14.24
CA ALA A 195 0.92 7.02 14.50
C ALA A 195 1.94 8.05 13.96
N THR A 196 2.92 8.41 14.79
CA THR A 196 3.99 9.39 14.48
C THR A 196 5.36 8.75 14.25
N ASP A 197 5.49 7.47 14.55
CA ASP A 197 6.72 6.68 14.43
C ASP A 197 6.98 6.17 13.01
N ARG A 198 6.07 6.44 12.07
CA ARG A 198 6.19 6.04 10.66
C ARG A 198 7.09 7.03 9.91
N PRO A 199 8.31 6.64 9.48
CA PRO A 199 9.31 7.58 8.92
C PRO A 199 8.90 8.20 7.57
N TYR A 200 7.86 7.66 6.93
CA TYR A 200 7.37 8.07 5.63
C TYR A 200 6.12 8.97 5.69
N LYS A 201 5.56 9.26 6.88
CA LYS A 201 4.34 10.07 7.00
C LYS A 201 4.20 10.71 8.37
N GLU A 202 3.84 11.99 8.40
CA GLU A 202 3.42 12.63 9.65
C GLU A 202 2.06 12.07 10.12
N GLY A 203 1.98 11.76 11.41
CA GLY A 203 0.74 11.34 12.06
C GLY A 203 -0.33 12.43 11.93
N LYS A 204 -1.57 12.03 11.64
CA LYS A 204 -2.67 12.99 11.47
C LYS A 204 -3.07 13.59 12.81
N ARG A 205 -3.67 14.78 12.73
CA ARG A 205 -4.45 15.36 13.84
C ARG A 205 -5.71 14.52 14.10
N LEU A 206 -6.21 14.61 15.31
CA LEU A 206 -7.34 13.84 15.80
C LEU A 206 -8.59 14.06 14.94
N SER A 207 -8.93 15.32 14.67
CA SER A 207 -10.04 15.71 13.79
C SER A 207 -9.92 15.06 12.41
N ALA A 208 -8.76 15.20 11.77
CA ALA A 208 -8.51 14.68 10.42
C ALA A 208 -8.53 13.15 10.35
N ALA A 209 -8.07 12.45 11.40
CA ALA A 209 -8.16 10.99 11.46
C ALA A 209 -9.63 10.54 11.53
N LEU A 210 -10.43 11.18 12.38
CA LEU A 210 -11.83 10.86 12.54
C LEU A 210 -12.67 11.21 11.31
N GLU A 211 -12.41 12.34 10.64
CA GLU A 211 -13.08 12.71 9.37
C GLU A 211 -12.85 11.64 8.29
N ILE A 212 -11.63 11.11 8.19
CA ILE A 212 -11.32 10.01 7.27
C ILE A 212 -12.14 8.78 7.64
N MET A 213 -12.19 8.42 8.92
CA MET A 213 -12.95 7.26 9.40
C MET A 213 -14.46 7.44 9.20
N ALA A 214 -15.01 8.64 9.38
CA ALA A 214 -16.42 8.93 9.11
C ALA A 214 -16.77 8.72 7.63
N ARG A 215 -15.91 9.18 6.70
CA ARG A 215 -16.05 8.87 5.27
C ARG A 215 -15.96 7.36 5.01
N MET A 216 -15.01 6.66 5.66
CA MET A 216 -14.89 5.21 5.55
C MET A 216 -16.15 4.49 6.04
N ALA A 217 -16.79 4.96 7.11
CA ALA A 217 -18.06 4.44 7.59
C ALA A 217 -19.18 4.68 6.57
N ALA A 218 -19.27 5.89 6.00
CA ALA A 218 -20.23 6.22 4.94
C ALA A 218 -20.05 5.36 3.68
N GLU A 219 -18.82 5.00 3.32
CA GLU A 219 -18.49 4.10 2.22
C GLU A 219 -18.63 2.60 2.56
N ARG A 220 -19.12 2.29 3.78
CA ARG A 220 -19.18 0.93 4.34
C ARG A 220 -17.85 0.18 4.28
N HIS A 221 -16.75 0.90 4.43
CA HIS A 221 -15.43 0.30 4.67
C HIS A 221 -15.40 -0.26 6.09
N ILE A 222 -15.77 0.56 7.08
CA ILE A 222 -15.90 0.19 8.49
C ILE A 222 -17.37 0.23 8.92
N ASP A 223 -17.66 -0.28 10.11
CA ASP A 223 -19.01 -0.30 10.67
C ASP A 223 -19.45 1.07 11.20
N PRO A 224 -20.54 1.67 10.64
CA PRO A 224 -21.11 2.92 11.13
C PRO A 224 -21.51 2.88 12.61
N GLU A 225 -22.11 1.80 13.09
CA GLU A 225 -22.58 1.69 14.47
C GLU A 225 -21.41 1.57 15.45
N VAL A 226 -20.40 0.77 15.11
CA VAL A 226 -19.21 0.61 15.95
C VAL A 226 -18.36 1.88 15.92
N PHE A 227 -18.28 2.57 14.77
CA PHE A 227 -17.63 3.89 14.69
C PHE A 227 -18.36 4.93 15.54
N ALA A 228 -19.70 4.96 15.49
CA ALA A 228 -20.48 5.83 16.35
C ALA A 228 -20.23 5.53 17.83
N LEU A 229 -20.19 4.25 18.23
CA LEU A 229 -19.84 3.86 19.60
C LEU A 229 -18.42 4.29 19.99
N PHE A 230 -17.45 4.16 19.09
CA PHE A 230 -16.08 4.59 19.29
C PHE A 230 -15.98 6.10 19.59
N VAL A 231 -16.77 6.92 18.88
CA VAL A 231 -16.87 8.37 19.13
C VAL A 231 -17.60 8.65 20.46
N HIS A 232 -18.83 8.17 20.64
CA HIS A 232 -19.65 8.47 21.83
C HIS A 232 -19.02 7.99 23.15
N SER A 233 -18.25 6.89 23.12
CA SER A 233 -17.58 6.37 24.31
C SER A 233 -16.38 7.21 24.77
N GLY A 234 -15.92 8.15 23.93
CA GLY A 234 -14.74 8.97 24.19
C GLY A 234 -13.43 8.19 24.25
N VAL A 235 -13.40 6.93 23.78
CA VAL A 235 -12.19 6.09 23.85
C VAL A 235 -11.07 6.66 22.98
N TYR A 236 -11.41 7.22 21.82
CA TYR A 236 -10.45 7.89 20.93
C TYR A 236 -9.75 9.07 21.63
N ARG A 237 -10.50 9.81 22.46
CA ARG A 237 -10.00 10.98 23.20
C ARG A 237 -9.07 10.56 24.33
N ARG A 238 -9.48 9.54 25.11
CA ARG A 238 -8.62 8.97 26.16
C ARG A 238 -7.31 8.43 25.59
N TYR A 239 -7.37 7.70 24.48
CA TYR A 239 -6.17 7.25 23.78
C TYR A 239 -5.31 8.44 23.32
N ALA A 240 -5.93 9.47 22.75
CA ALA A 240 -5.23 10.65 22.28
C ALA A 240 -4.48 11.40 23.40
N GLU A 241 -5.10 11.53 24.58
CA GLU A 241 -4.51 12.15 25.76
C GLU A 241 -3.33 11.35 26.34
N GLU A 242 -3.38 10.01 26.25
CA GLU A 242 -2.35 9.12 26.81
C GLU A 242 -1.16 8.89 25.86
N VAL A 243 -1.41 8.83 24.54
CA VAL A 243 -0.45 8.28 23.57
C VAL A 243 0.00 9.29 22.52
N LEU A 244 -0.87 10.22 22.10
CA LEU A 244 -0.56 11.11 20.99
C LEU A 244 0.25 12.34 21.43
N GLN A 245 0.99 12.91 20.47
CA GLN A 245 1.73 14.14 20.73
C GLN A 245 0.75 15.31 20.93
N PRO A 246 1.05 16.28 21.81
CA PRO A 246 0.12 17.39 22.10
C PRO A 246 -0.30 18.20 20.86
N ASN A 247 0.53 18.27 19.82
CA ASN A 247 0.22 18.96 18.57
C ASN A 247 -0.75 18.20 17.65
N GLN A 248 -1.06 16.93 17.94
CA GLN A 248 -2.05 16.13 17.23
C GLN A 248 -3.44 16.22 17.84
N VAL A 249 -3.55 16.62 19.11
CA VAL A 249 -4.80 16.64 19.87
C VAL A 249 -5.50 17.99 19.64
N ASP A 250 -6.32 18.06 18.60
CA ASP A 250 -7.17 19.20 18.30
C ASP A 250 -8.66 18.92 18.60
N THR A 251 -9.48 19.98 18.57
CA THR A 251 -10.90 19.89 18.88
C THR A 251 -11.65 19.08 17.82
N VAL A 252 -12.53 18.19 18.27
CA VAL A 252 -13.41 17.38 17.42
C VAL A 252 -14.85 17.79 17.65
N ASP A 253 -15.58 18.10 16.57
CA ASP A 253 -17.03 18.28 16.60
C ASP A 253 -17.71 16.92 16.35
N GLU A 254 -18.07 16.23 17.44
CA GLU A 254 -18.63 14.88 17.37
C GLU A 254 -20.03 14.86 16.74
N GLU A 255 -20.84 15.90 16.94
CA GLU A 255 -22.17 16.00 16.33
C GLU A 255 -22.07 16.13 14.82
N GLU A 256 -21.17 16.99 14.34
CA GLU A 256 -20.92 17.16 12.91
C GLU A 256 -20.39 15.86 12.28
N LEU A 257 -19.44 15.22 12.95
CA LEU A 257 -18.82 13.99 12.50
C LEU A 257 -19.86 12.89 12.27
N LEU A 258 -20.73 12.67 13.26
CA LEU A 258 -21.72 11.59 13.24
C LEU A 258 -22.87 11.87 12.26
N ARG A 259 -23.16 13.14 11.96
CA ARG A 259 -24.16 13.52 10.95
C ARG A 259 -23.82 13.01 9.55
N THR A 260 -22.54 12.79 9.25
CA THR A 260 -22.06 12.29 7.96
C THR A 260 -22.09 10.76 7.85
N VAL A 261 -22.36 10.07 8.96
CA VAL A 261 -22.35 8.60 9.04
C VAL A 261 -23.78 8.08 8.85
N PRO A 262 -24.02 7.12 7.94
CA PRO A 262 -25.34 6.55 7.75
C PRO A 262 -25.79 5.81 9.01
N ALA A 263 -27.09 5.93 9.32
CA ALA A 263 -27.75 5.18 10.37
C ALA A 263 -27.81 3.67 10.08
#